data_AF-A0A968YHL8-F1
#
_entry.id   AF-A0A968YHL8-F1
#
_cell.length_a   1.000
_cell.length_b   1.000
_cell.length_c   1.000
_cell.angle_alpha   90.00
_cell.angle_beta   90.00
_cell.angle_gamma   90.00
#
_symmetry.space_group_name_H-M   'P 1'
#
loop_
_entity.id
_entity.type
_entity.pdbx_description
1 polymer ?
#
loop_
_entity_poly.entity_id
_entity_poly.type
_entity_poly.pdbx_seq_one_letter_code
_entity_poly.pdbx_strand_id
1 'polypeptide(L)'
;MNAWFPVPQTILPAKFYRLVMVTFAATLTLNIWANPSWAADPFRMKEPRNIGNKTEAAFKAIFQQGDYQAADRYLQEALSREPNEPLAYAMKASLAYTNKDWATLDTYSKKTSETAQNLISSDSLRGNLYAAVGLFLEGAVILQREGTVKGAPQALSRLQQVYQHLDKAEAVSPNDPELNLLKGYMDLMIAVNLPFANPEQAIQKLEKNAAPQYLANRGIALAYRDLKQYSQALDYANRALKMTTDNPELYYLKAQILREKANKEKNSQLMQEAISNFDTALTKRSQLPRDLARQIERERRKAVESLKSGG
;
A
#
# COMPACT_ATOMS: atom_id res chain seq x y z
N MET A 1 -39.93 11.88 32.42
CA MET A 1 -38.53 11.41 32.27
C MET A 1 -38.24 11.30 30.78
N ASN A 2 -37.42 12.20 30.22
CA ASN A 2 -36.96 12.14 28.82
C ASN A 2 -35.46 12.41 28.81
N ALA A 3 -34.64 11.39 28.59
CA ALA A 3 -33.20 11.52 28.55
C ALA A 3 -32.73 11.66 27.10
N TRP A 4 -32.12 12.80 26.77
CA TRP A 4 -31.29 12.93 25.57
C TRP A 4 -30.15 11.92 25.62
N PHE A 5 -29.96 11.17 24.54
CA PHE A 5 -28.67 10.58 24.20
C PHE A 5 -28.11 11.33 22.99
N PRO A 6 -27.10 12.21 23.16
CA PRO A 6 -26.46 12.86 22.03
C PRO A 6 -25.68 11.82 21.22
N VAL A 7 -25.91 11.77 19.91
CA VAL A 7 -25.17 10.88 19.00
C VAL A 7 -23.70 11.33 18.97
N PRO A 8 -22.74 10.46 19.33
CA PRO A 8 -21.32 10.84 19.36
C PRO A 8 -20.78 10.99 17.93
N GLN A 9 -20.64 12.24 17.48
CA GLN A 9 -20.07 12.62 16.18
C GLN A 9 -18.54 12.41 16.08
N THR A 10 -18.01 11.26 16.50
CA THR A 10 -16.62 10.85 16.22
C THR A 10 -16.47 9.33 16.22
N ILE A 11 -16.59 8.70 15.05
CA ILE A 11 -15.95 7.42 14.73
C ILE A 11 -15.21 7.62 13.40
N LEU A 12 -14.04 6.99 13.24
CA LEU A 12 -13.03 7.25 12.19
C LEU A 12 -12.28 8.60 12.32
N PRO A 13 -11.17 8.67 13.09
CA PRO A 13 -10.27 9.81 13.04
C PRO A 13 -9.59 9.92 11.67
N ALA A 14 -9.46 11.15 11.15
CA ALA A 14 -9.02 11.43 9.79
C ALA A 14 -7.49 11.24 9.54
N LYS A 15 -7.04 9.99 9.56
CA LYS A 15 -5.68 9.56 9.16
C LYS A 15 -5.70 8.33 8.23
N PHE A 16 -6.67 8.30 7.30
CA PHE A 16 -6.80 7.19 6.35
C PHE A 16 -6.03 7.42 5.04
N TYR A 17 -5.47 6.31 4.53
CA TYR A 17 -4.76 6.14 3.25
C TYR A 17 -3.38 6.78 3.08
N ARG A 18 -2.64 6.10 2.19
CA ARG A 18 -1.34 6.41 1.58
C ARG A 18 -0.16 6.13 2.53
N LEU A 19 0.87 5.41 2.10
CA LEU A 19 1.18 4.96 0.74
C LEU A 19 1.85 3.58 0.71
N VAL A 20 2.13 3.13 -0.51
CA VAL A 20 2.81 1.91 -0.92
C VAL A 20 3.49 2.37 -2.25
N MET A 21 4.82 2.50 -2.41
CA MET A 21 5.90 2.05 -1.52
C MET A 21 7.37 2.68 -1.54
N VAL A 22 8.50 2.56 -2.34
CA VAL A 22 9.20 1.51 -3.17
C VAL A 22 9.96 1.94 -4.60
N THR A 23 11.30 1.72 -4.99
CA THR A 23 12.21 1.50 -6.27
C THR A 23 13.73 1.02 -6.09
N PHE A 24 14.45 0.09 -6.78
CA PHE A 24 15.89 -0.29 -6.41
C PHE A 24 17.01 0.48 -7.19
N ALA A 25 18.29 0.30 -6.80
CA ALA A 25 19.49 0.69 -7.57
C ALA A 25 20.58 -0.42 -7.50
N ALA A 26 21.56 -0.46 -8.43
CA ALA A 26 22.31 -1.69 -8.74
C ALA A 26 23.83 -1.56 -8.96
N THR A 27 24.54 -2.69 -8.88
CA THR A 27 25.92 -2.92 -9.36
C THR A 27 26.04 -4.30 -10.05
N LEU A 28 27.04 -4.44 -10.94
CA LEU A 28 27.35 -5.63 -11.76
C LEU A 28 28.08 -6.73 -10.91
N THR A 29 28.39 -7.96 -11.36
CA THR A 29 28.58 -8.58 -12.70
C THR A 29 28.21 -10.08 -12.71
N LEU A 30 27.78 -10.62 -13.88
CA LEU A 30 28.42 -11.73 -14.63
C LEU A 30 27.49 -12.35 -15.70
N ASN A 31 28.09 -13.06 -16.67
CA ASN A 31 27.39 -13.65 -17.82
C ASN A 31 26.67 -14.97 -17.49
N ILE A 32 25.38 -15.06 -17.83
CA ILE A 32 24.67 -16.29 -18.22
C ILE A 32 23.83 -15.93 -19.45
N TRP A 33 23.61 -16.89 -20.38
CA TRP A 33 22.98 -16.63 -21.67
C TRP A 33 21.59 -15.97 -21.57
N ALA A 34 21.38 -14.95 -22.38
CA ALA A 34 20.14 -14.18 -22.44
C ALA A 34 19.04 -14.94 -23.17
N ASN A 35 18.26 -15.73 -22.42
CA ASN A 35 16.84 -15.85 -22.73
C ASN A 35 16.24 -14.42 -22.72
N PRO A 36 15.33 -14.06 -23.65
CA PRO A 36 14.75 -12.72 -23.70
C PRO A 36 14.10 -12.41 -22.36
N SER A 37 14.38 -11.25 -21.77
CA SER A 37 14.09 -10.97 -20.36
C SER A 37 12.61 -11.18 -20.01
N TRP A 38 12.30 -12.31 -19.40
CA TRP A 38 10.99 -12.57 -18.80
C TRP A 38 10.80 -11.53 -17.70
N ALA A 39 9.81 -10.64 -17.85
CA ALA A 39 9.51 -9.64 -16.84
C ALA A 39 9.15 -10.36 -15.53
N ALA A 40 9.86 -10.01 -14.47
CA ALA A 40 9.79 -10.75 -13.21
C ALA A 40 8.49 -10.42 -12.48
N ASP A 41 7.61 -11.42 -12.35
CA ASP A 41 6.51 -11.41 -11.38
C ASP A 41 7.10 -11.10 -9.99
N PRO A 42 6.78 -9.93 -9.40
CA PRO A 42 7.40 -9.51 -8.14
C PRO A 42 6.88 -10.30 -6.94
N PHE A 43 5.82 -11.08 -7.13
CA PHE A 43 5.15 -11.86 -6.10
C PHE A 43 5.55 -13.36 -6.16
N ARG A 44 5.94 -13.89 -7.33
CA ARG A 44 6.07 -15.34 -7.55
C ARG A 44 7.44 -15.80 -8.04
N MET A 45 8.11 -16.59 -7.19
CA MET A 45 9.34 -17.32 -7.53
C MET A 45 9.09 -18.66 -8.24
N LYS A 46 7.86 -19.16 -8.24
CA LYS A 46 7.41 -20.36 -8.95
C LYS A 46 6.25 -19.96 -9.85
N GLU A 47 6.26 -20.42 -11.09
CA GLU A 47 5.25 -20.06 -12.11
C GLU A 47 5.06 -18.52 -12.21
N PRO A 48 6.15 -17.74 -12.43
CA PRO A 48 6.07 -16.29 -12.54
C PRO A 48 5.21 -15.90 -13.74
N ARG A 49 4.23 -15.03 -13.53
CA ARG A 49 3.42 -14.48 -14.61
C ARG A 49 4.19 -13.39 -15.36
N ASN A 50 4.17 -13.44 -16.69
CA ASN A 50 4.64 -12.32 -17.49
C ASN A 50 3.69 -11.13 -17.30
N ILE A 51 4.19 -10.07 -16.65
CA ILE A 51 3.49 -8.80 -16.47
C ILE A 51 3.95 -7.70 -17.44
N GLY A 52 4.96 -7.97 -18.27
CA GLY A 52 5.61 -6.94 -19.09
C GLY A 52 6.64 -6.10 -18.32
N ASN A 53 7.68 -5.65 -19.03
CA ASN A 53 8.85 -5.03 -18.37
C ASN A 53 8.63 -3.56 -17.99
N LYS A 54 7.62 -2.88 -18.55
CA LYS A 54 7.24 -1.52 -18.14
C LYS A 54 6.31 -1.55 -16.95
N THR A 55 5.43 -2.54 -16.84
CA THR A 55 4.67 -2.82 -15.62
C THR A 55 5.58 -3.32 -14.51
N GLU A 56 6.57 -4.17 -14.79
CA GLU A 56 7.60 -4.52 -13.78
C GLU A 56 8.40 -3.29 -13.34
N ALA A 57 8.84 -2.44 -14.28
CA ALA A 57 9.59 -1.21 -13.95
C ALA A 57 8.71 -0.19 -13.22
N ALA A 58 7.42 -0.07 -13.56
CA ALA A 58 6.44 0.76 -12.88
C ALA A 58 6.11 0.21 -11.49
N PHE A 59 5.88 -1.10 -11.38
CA PHE A 59 5.76 -1.83 -10.11
C PHE A 59 6.97 -1.46 -9.28
N LYS A 60 8.18 -1.79 -9.73
CA LYS A 60 9.40 -1.45 -9.00
C LYS A 60 9.49 0.04 -8.69
N ALA A 61 9.16 0.97 -9.58
CA ALA A 61 9.23 2.41 -9.30
C ALA A 61 8.23 2.95 -8.27
N ILE A 62 7.11 2.26 -8.04
CA ILE A 62 6.27 2.48 -6.87
C ILE A 62 6.70 1.56 -5.71
N PHE A 63 7.39 0.44 -5.98
CA PHE A 63 7.50 -0.74 -5.12
C PHE A 63 8.94 -1.33 -4.78
N GLN A 64 10.16 -0.77 -5.06
CA GLN A 64 11.54 -1.14 -4.47
C GLN A 64 12.66 -0.29 -3.54
N GLN A 65 12.97 0.98 -2.99
CA GLN A 65 12.84 2.55 -2.80
C GLN A 65 11.57 3.52 -2.77
N GLY A 66 11.21 4.36 -3.75
CA GLY A 66 9.96 5.18 -3.68
C GLY A 66 9.81 6.34 -4.69
N ASP A 67 9.85 6.04 -5.99
CA ASP A 67 9.93 7.04 -7.07
C ASP A 67 8.68 7.12 -7.95
N TYR A 68 7.72 7.94 -7.51
CA TYR A 68 6.45 8.18 -8.19
C TYR A 68 6.60 8.94 -9.50
N GLN A 69 7.71 9.68 -9.68
CA GLN A 69 7.99 10.38 -10.92
C GLN A 69 8.54 9.41 -11.98
N ALA A 70 9.36 8.43 -11.59
CA ALA A 70 9.75 7.32 -12.45
C ALA A 70 8.58 6.38 -12.74
N ALA A 71 7.76 6.08 -11.73
CA ALA A 71 6.58 5.24 -11.87
C ALA A 71 5.60 5.78 -12.91
N ASP A 72 5.25 7.07 -12.87
CA ASP A 72 4.28 7.60 -13.84
C ASP A 72 4.81 7.51 -15.28
N ARG A 73 6.12 7.70 -15.50
CA ARG A 73 6.76 7.50 -16.82
C ARG A 73 6.68 6.04 -17.28
N TYR A 74 7.04 5.09 -16.42
CA TYR A 74 6.95 3.67 -16.77
C TYR A 74 5.51 3.20 -16.98
N LEU A 75 4.55 3.74 -16.23
CA LEU A 75 3.12 3.51 -16.47
C LEU A 75 2.69 4.08 -17.83
N GLN A 76 3.09 5.31 -18.20
CA GLN A 76 2.79 5.86 -19.52
C GLN A 76 3.31 4.95 -20.66
N GLU A 77 4.49 4.35 -20.51
CA GLU A 77 4.98 3.34 -21.47
C GLU A 77 4.17 2.03 -21.41
N ALA A 78 3.93 1.47 -20.22
CA ALA A 78 3.18 0.22 -20.03
C ALA A 78 1.79 0.29 -20.66
N LEU A 79 1.06 1.38 -20.42
CA LEU A 79 -0.28 1.64 -20.96
C LEU A 79 -0.34 1.67 -22.51
N SER A 80 0.81 1.75 -23.19
CA SER A 80 0.93 1.70 -24.66
C SER A 80 1.52 0.38 -25.21
N ARG A 81 2.31 -0.35 -24.40
CA ARG A 81 3.05 -1.56 -24.83
C ARG A 81 2.49 -2.85 -24.25
N GLU A 82 1.78 -2.75 -23.14
CA GLU A 82 1.23 -3.84 -22.32
C GLU A 82 -0.28 -3.60 -22.09
N PRO A 83 -1.09 -3.34 -23.14
CA PRO A 83 -2.45 -2.80 -23.01
C PRO A 83 -3.48 -3.73 -22.37
N ASN A 84 -3.11 -4.99 -22.10
CA ASN A 84 -3.94 -6.00 -21.44
C ASN A 84 -3.45 -6.33 -20.02
N GLU A 85 -2.61 -5.48 -19.42
CA GLU A 85 -2.02 -5.70 -18.11
C GLU A 85 -2.84 -5.02 -16.99
N PRO A 86 -3.62 -5.76 -16.18
CA PRO A 86 -4.46 -5.17 -15.15
C PRO A 86 -3.65 -4.53 -14.00
N LEU A 87 -2.41 -4.94 -13.74
CA LEU A 87 -1.53 -4.32 -12.74
C LEU A 87 -1.13 -2.89 -13.16
N ALA A 88 -0.86 -2.64 -14.44
CA ALA A 88 -0.58 -1.30 -14.96
C ALA A 88 -1.77 -0.35 -14.72
N TYR A 89 -2.99 -0.82 -15.01
CA TYR A 89 -4.22 -0.08 -14.77
C TYR A 89 -4.46 0.15 -13.26
N ALA A 90 -4.31 -0.88 -12.42
CA ALA A 90 -4.46 -0.76 -10.97
C ALA A 90 -3.45 0.22 -10.34
N MET A 91 -2.20 0.21 -10.80
CA MET A 91 -1.16 1.15 -10.37
C MET A 91 -1.47 2.58 -10.83
N LYS A 92 -1.88 2.79 -12.08
CA LYS A 92 -2.24 4.13 -12.58
C LYS A 92 -3.45 4.70 -11.84
N ALA A 93 -4.45 3.86 -11.56
CA ALA A 93 -5.60 4.21 -10.72
C ALA A 93 -5.17 4.57 -9.28
N SER A 94 -4.31 3.78 -8.65
CA SER A 94 -3.80 4.02 -7.29
C SER A 94 -2.96 5.31 -7.19
N LEU A 95 -2.20 5.63 -8.24
CA LEU A 95 -1.46 6.89 -8.36
C LEU A 95 -2.40 8.08 -8.60
N ALA A 96 -3.45 7.91 -9.41
CA ALA A 96 -4.49 8.92 -9.62
C ALA A 96 -5.23 9.24 -8.32
N TYR A 97 -5.66 8.23 -7.55
CA TYR A 97 -6.18 8.41 -6.19
C TYR A 97 -5.18 9.20 -5.32
N THR A 98 -3.90 8.81 -5.35
CA THR A 98 -2.81 9.46 -4.60
C THR A 98 -2.61 10.94 -4.97
N ASN A 99 -2.88 11.31 -6.22
CA ASN A 99 -2.83 12.69 -6.72
C ASN A 99 -4.18 13.44 -6.66
N LYS A 100 -5.26 12.78 -6.20
CA LYS A 100 -6.66 13.29 -6.19
C LYS A 100 -7.22 13.54 -7.60
N ASP A 101 -6.71 12.83 -8.59
CA ASP A 101 -7.24 12.81 -9.95
C ASP A 101 -8.37 11.77 -10.05
N TRP A 102 -9.59 12.24 -9.82
CA TRP A 102 -10.79 11.41 -9.82
C TRP A 102 -11.30 11.03 -11.22
N ALA A 103 -10.73 11.59 -12.28
CA ALA A 103 -11.06 11.24 -13.66
C ALA A 103 -10.17 10.09 -14.16
N THR A 104 -8.85 10.21 -13.93
CA THR A 104 -7.89 9.13 -14.20
C THR A 104 -8.15 7.92 -13.30
N LEU A 105 -8.53 8.12 -12.03
CA LEU A 105 -8.93 7.02 -11.13
C LEU A 105 -10.10 6.22 -11.70
N ASP A 106 -11.20 6.87 -12.05
CA ASP A 106 -12.41 6.22 -12.59
C ASP A 106 -12.18 5.54 -13.95
N THR A 107 -11.33 6.15 -14.79
CA THR A 107 -10.94 5.57 -16.08
C THR A 107 -10.16 4.27 -15.88
N TYR A 108 -9.18 4.26 -14.97
CA TYR A 108 -8.30 3.12 -14.80
C TYR A 108 -8.79 2.06 -13.79
N SER A 109 -9.70 2.40 -12.87
CA SER A 109 -10.42 1.39 -12.08
C SER A 109 -11.28 0.51 -13.00
N LYS A 110 -12.07 1.12 -13.90
CA LYS A 110 -12.89 0.41 -14.89
C LYS A 110 -12.03 -0.44 -15.83
N LYS A 111 -10.95 0.10 -16.39
CA LYS A 111 -10.01 -0.70 -17.20
C LYS A 111 -9.39 -1.87 -16.44
N THR A 112 -9.16 -1.73 -15.13
CA THR A 112 -8.72 -2.85 -14.28
C THR A 112 -9.81 -3.93 -14.23
N SER A 113 -11.06 -3.55 -13.89
CA SER A 113 -12.23 -4.44 -13.85
C SER A 113 -12.48 -5.15 -15.19
N GLU A 114 -12.48 -4.42 -16.31
CA GLU A 114 -12.70 -4.92 -17.67
C GLU A 114 -11.61 -5.92 -18.10
N THR A 115 -10.35 -5.55 -17.92
CA THR A 115 -9.21 -6.42 -18.27
C THR A 115 -9.20 -7.69 -17.44
N ALA A 116 -9.51 -7.58 -16.15
CA ALA A 116 -9.59 -8.70 -15.23
C ALA A 116 -10.76 -9.64 -15.55
N GLN A 117 -11.93 -9.10 -15.92
CA GLN A 117 -13.10 -9.89 -16.33
C GLN A 117 -12.83 -10.71 -17.60
N ASN A 118 -12.08 -10.16 -18.56
CA ASN A 118 -11.62 -10.89 -19.74
C ASN A 118 -10.60 -11.99 -19.41
N LEU A 119 -9.84 -11.83 -18.31
CA LEU A 119 -8.79 -12.75 -17.89
C LEU A 119 -9.32 -13.97 -17.10
N ILE A 120 -10.51 -13.87 -16.47
CA ILE A 120 -11.08 -14.93 -15.60
C ILE A 120 -11.17 -16.31 -16.28
N SER A 121 -11.44 -16.38 -17.59
CA SER A 121 -11.58 -17.65 -18.31
C SER A 121 -10.27 -18.38 -18.57
N SER A 122 -9.13 -17.67 -18.61
CA SER A 122 -7.80 -18.24 -18.86
C SER A 122 -6.92 -18.29 -17.62
N ASP A 123 -7.12 -17.37 -16.68
CA ASP A 123 -6.41 -17.29 -15.40
C ASP A 123 -7.40 -16.80 -14.33
N SER A 124 -8.24 -17.72 -13.84
CA SER A 124 -9.29 -17.44 -12.86
C SER A 124 -8.75 -16.80 -11.58
N LEU A 125 -7.57 -17.21 -11.13
CA LEU A 125 -6.89 -16.65 -9.94
C LEU A 125 -6.61 -15.16 -10.13
N ARG A 126 -5.93 -14.78 -11.21
CA ARG A 126 -5.56 -13.37 -11.46
C ARG A 126 -6.75 -12.53 -11.93
N GLY A 127 -7.63 -13.09 -12.76
CA GLY A 127 -8.84 -12.42 -13.22
C GLY A 127 -9.78 -12.06 -12.06
N ASN A 128 -9.97 -12.97 -11.09
CA ASN A 128 -10.75 -12.63 -9.89
C ASN A 128 -9.99 -11.66 -8.98
N LEU A 129 -8.68 -11.84 -8.76
CA LEU A 129 -7.88 -10.91 -7.96
C LEU A 129 -7.96 -9.47 -8.47
N TYR A 130 -7.79 -9.24 -9.78
CA TYR A 130 -7.85 -7.89 -10.35
C TYR A 130 -9.27 -7.35 -10.51
N ALA A 131 -10.29 -8.19 -10.64
CA ALA A 131 -11.69 -7.75 -10.56
C ALA A 131 -11.97 -7.18 -9.15
N ALA A 132 -11.49 -7.84 -8.09
CA ALA A 132 -11.58 -7.33 -6.72
C ALA A 132 -10.84 -5.98 -6.56
N VAL A 133 -9.65 -5.82 -7.15
CA VAL A 133 -8.90 -4.55 -7.13
C VAL A 133 -9.65 -3.43 -7.86
N GLY A 134 -10.18 -3.70 -9.06
CA GLY A 134 -10.95 -2.73 -9.85
C GLY A 134 -12.22 -2.26 -9.13
N LEU A 135 -13.02 -3.20 -8.60
CA LEU A 135 -14.23 -2.93 -7.83
C LEU A 135 -13.97 -2.12 -6.55
N PHE A 136 -12.84 -2.37 -5.86
CA PHE A 136 -12.43 -1.58 -4.70
C PHE A 136 -12.10 -0.12 -5.06
N LEU A 137 -11.37 0.07 -6.16
CA LEU A 137 -11.03 1.40 -6.69
C LEU A 137 -12.27 2.17 -7.19
N GLU A 138 -13.22 1.47 -7.85
CA GLU A 138 -14.54 2.03 -8.18
C GLU A 138 -15.32 2.46 -6.93
N GLY A 139 -15.30 1.68 -5.85
CA GLY A 139 -15.91 2.05 -4.56
C GLY A 139 -15.37 3.37 -4.01
N ALA A 140 -14.06 3.64 -4.17
CA ALA A 140 -13.46 4.92 -3.80
C ALA A 140 -13.92 6.09 -4.70
N VAL A 141 -14.16 5.86 -6.00
CA VAL A 141 -14.75 6.86 -6.91
C VAL A 141 -16.17 7.23 -6.47
N ILE A 142 -17.00 6.23 -6.17
CA ILE A 142 -18.40 6.42 -5.76
C ILE A 142 -18.48 7.27 -4.49
N LEU A 143 -17.73 6.90 -3.44
CA LEU A 143 -17.67 7.67 -2.18
C LEU A 143 -17.20 9.12 -2.40
N GLN A 144 -16.26 9.34 -3.32
CA GLN A 144 -15.70 10.67 -3.61
C GLN A 144 -16.59 11.55 -4.52
N ARG A 145 -17.43 10.95 -5.37
CA ARG A 145 -18.38 11.68 -6.23
C ARG A 145 -19.70 11.97 -5.56
N GLU A 146 -20.24 10.99 -4.82
CA GLU A 146 -21.59 11.07 -4.24
C GLU A 146 -21.61 11.45 -2.75
N GLY A 147 -20.44 11.43 -2.10
CA GLY A 147 -20.31 11.61 -0.66
C GLY A 147 -20.84 10.42 0.14
N THR A 148 -20.51 10.37 1.43
CA THR A 148 -20.80 9.21 2.29
C THR A 148 -22.29 8.85 2.33
N VAL A 149 -23.20 9.83 2.35
CA VAL A 149 -24.64 9.58 2.54
C VAL A 149 -25.28 8.83 1.36
N LYS A 150 -24.89 9.15 0.12
CA LYS A 150 -25.43 8.50 -1.09
C LYS A 150 -24.55 7.36 -1.60
N GLY A 151 -23.23 7.53 -1.50
CA GLY A 151 -22.26 6.56 -1.99
C GLY A 151 -22.03 5.35 -1.08
N ALA A 152 -22.25 5.42 0.23
CA ALA A 152 -21.93 4.31 1.14
C ALA A 152 -22.70 3.00 0.86
N PRO A 153 -24.01 2.97 0.56
CA PRO A 153 -24.71 1.73 0.20
C PRO A 153 -24.15 1.08 -1.06
N GLN A 154 -23.80 1.88 -2.08
CA GLN A 154 -23.19 1.42 -3.32
C GLN A 154 -21.77 0.91 -3.11
N ALA A 155 -20.95 1.63 -2.34
CA ALA A 155 -19.59 1.25 -2.00
C ALA A 155 -19.55 -0.03 -1.13
N LEU A 156 -20.53 -0.23 -0.24
CA LEU A 156 -20.70 -1.48 0.50
C LEU A 156 -21.09 -2.64 -0.43
N SER A 157 -21.99 -2.42 -1.39
CA SER A 157 -22.32 -3.43 -2.41
C SER A 157 -21.10 -3.78 -3.29
N ARG A 158 -20.26 -2.80 -3.65
CA ARG A 158 -18.97 -3.03 -4.29
C ARG A 158 -18.03 -3.84 -3.40
N LEU A 159 -17.88 -3.49 -2.11
CA LEU A 159 -17.05 -4.25 -1.17
C LEU A 159 -17.50 -5.71 -1.01
N GLN A 160 -18.80 -5.99 -1.05
CA GLN A 160 -19.32 -7.37 -1.08
C GLN A 160 -18.86 -8.12 -2.35
N GLN A 161 -18.87 -7.48 -3.52
CA GLN A 161 -18.37 -8.05 -4.76
C GLN A 161 -16.84 -8.26 -4.71
N VAL A 162 -16.08 -7.36 -4.09
CA VAL A 162 -14.63 -7.51 -3.83
C VAL A 162 -14.36 -8.84 -3.09
N TYR A 163 -15.04 -9.10 -1.98
CA TYR A 163 -14.90 -10.36 -1.24
C TYR A 163 -15.29 -11.59 -2.07
N GLN A 164 -16.44 -11.55 -2.77
CA GLN A 164 -16.87 -12.63 -3.66
C GLN A 164 -15.85 -12.98 -4.76
N HIS A 165 -15.01 -12.03 -5.18
CA HIS A 165 -13.90 -12.29 -6.11
C HIS A 165 -12.64 -12.78 -5.38
N LEU A 166 -12.29 -12.24 -4.21
CA LEU A 166 -11.15 -12.74 -3.42
C LEU A 166 -11.35 -14.19 -2.97
N ASP A 167 -12.58 -14.59 -2.63
CA ASP A 167 -12.88 -15.97 -2.23
C ASP A 167 -12.78 -16.94 -3.43
N LYS A 168 -13.15 -16.51 -4.64
CA LYS A 168 -12.93 -17.27 -5.88
C LYS A 168 -11.44 -17.42 -6.20
N ALA A 169 -10.64 -16.38 -5.94
CA ALA A 169 -9.18 -16.44 -6.09
C ALA A 169 -8.55 -17.38 -5.06
N GLU A 170 -8.97 -17.31 -3.78
CA GLU A 170 -8.49 -18.17 -2.69
C GLU A 170 -8.85 -19.64 -2.92
N ALA A 171 -10.00 -19.92 -3.54
CA ALA A 171 -10.40 -21.27 -3.95
C ALA A 171 -9.53 -21.88 -5.07
N VAL A 172 -8.85 -21.05 -5.89
CA VAL A 172 -7.91 -21.53 -6.92
C VAL A 172 -6.50 -21.71 -6.36
N SER A 173 -6.02 -20.80 -5.52
CA SER A 173 -4.74 -20.94 -4.82
C SER A 173 -4.73 -20.18 -3.48
N PRO A 174 -4.99 -20.87 -2.35
CA PRO A 174 -5.13 -20.21 -1.05
C PRO A 174 -3.82 -19.69 -0.47
N ASN A 175 -2.67 -20.13 -1.02
CA ASN A 175 -1.34 -19.66 -0.65
C ASN A 175 -0.70 -18.79 -1.75
N ASP A 176 -1.48 -18.26 -2.71
CA ASP A 176 -0.94 -17.34 -3.72
C ASP A 176 -0.39 -16.06 -3.06
N PRO A 177 0.86 -15.63 -3.37
CA PRO A 177 1.49 -14.57 -2.60
C PRO A 177 0.94 -13.16 -2.84
N GLU A 178 0.38 -12.89 -4.01
CA GLU A 178 -0.21 -11.60 -4.37
C GLU A 178 -1.61 -11.47 -3.76
N LEU A 179 -2.39 -12.56 -3.78
CA LEU A 179 -3.66 -12.66 -3.09
C LEU A 179 -3.50 -12.52 -1.57
N ASN A 180 -2.57 -13.26 -0.97
CA ASN A 180 -2.33 -13.20 0.47
C ASN A 180 -1.80 -11.83 0.91
N LEU A 181 -1.03 -11.16 0.06
CA LEU A 181 -0.65 -9.76 0.25
C LEU A 181 -1.87 -8.84 0.30
N LEU A 182 -2.70 -8.86 -0.75
CA LEU A 182 -3.85 -7.95 -0.87
C LEU A 182 -4.88 -8.21 0.24
N LYS A 183 -5.30 -9.47 0.40
CA LYS A 183 -6.27 -9.89 1.41
C LYS A 183 -5.74 -9.60 2.82
N GLY A 184 -4.47 -9.87 3.10
CA GLY A 184 -3.84 -9.54 4.38
C GLY A 184 -3.82 -8.04 4.68
N TYR A 185 -3.53 -7.17 3.70
CA TYR A 185 -3.61 -5.72 3.88
C TYR A 185 -5.05 -5.25 4.17
N MET A 186 -6.07 -5.85 3.53
CA MET A 186 -7.48 -5.56 3.81
C MET A 186 -7.90 -6.05 5.20
N ASP A 187 -7.56 -7.29 5.56
CA ASP A 187 -7.86 -7.90 6.84
C ASP A 187 -7.23 -7.09 7.99
N LEU A 188 -5.97 -6.63 7.85
CA LEU A 188 -5.33 -5.73 8.82
C LEU A 188 -6.02 -4.36 8.92
N MET A 189 -6.37 -3.75 7.79
CA MET A 189 -7.04 -2.44 7.76
C MET A 189 -8.39 -2.49 8.49
N ILE A 190 -9.10 -3.61 8.42
CA ILE A 190 -10.32 -3.85 9.20
C ILE A 190 -9.98 -4.15 10.66
N ALA A 191 -9.00 -5.02 10.92
CA ALA A 191 -8.68 -5.49 12.26
C ALA A 191 -8.22 -4.38 13.22
N VAL A 192 -7.41 -3.42 12.75
CA VAL A 192 -6.98 -2.30 13.60
C VAL A 192 -8.08 -1.24 13.86
N ASN A 193 -9.25 -1.36 13.21
CA ASN A 193 -10.37 -0.44 13.34
C ASN A 193 -11.64 -1.05 13.97
N LEU A 194 -11.72 -2.38 14.13
CA LEU A 194 -12.87 -3.07 14.74
C LEU A 194 -12.45 -3.86 16.00
N PRO A 195 -13.08 -3.65 17.18
CA PRO A 195 -12.62 -4.19 18.46
C PRO A 195 -12.81 -5.71 18.65
N PHE A 196 -13.30 -6.43 17.64
CA PHE A 196 -13.59 -7.86 17.68
C PHE A 196 -12.78 -8.70 16.67
N ALA A 197 -11.98 -8.05 15.84
CA ALA A 197 -11.19 -8.72 14.81
C ALA A 197 -9.79 -9.06 15.33
N ASN A 198 -9.23 -10.17 14.86
CA ASN A 198 -7.93 -10.69 15.30
C ASN A 198 -6.83 -10.27 14.29
N PRO A 199 -5.99 -9.26 14.58
CA PRO A 199 -4.92 -8.86 13.68
C PRO A 199 -3.80 -9.90 13.58
N GLU A 200 -3.55 -10.69 14.64
CA GLU A 200 -2.47 -11.69 14.68
C GLU A 200 -2.60 -12.75 13.58
N GLN A 201 -3.83 -13.20 13.27
CA GLN A 201 -4.09 -14.16 12.19
C GLN A 201 -3.79 -13.56 10.81
N ALA A 202 -4.11 -12.28 10.59
CA ALA A 202 -3.81 -11.56 9.35
C ALA A 202 -2.29 -11.31 9.20
N ILE A 203 -1.60 -10.97 10.31
CA ILE A 203 -0.13 -10.88 10.37
C ILE A 203 0.50 -12.23 10.00
N GLN A 204 0.04 -13.34 10.60
CA GLN A 204 0.60 -14.68 10.33
C GLN A 204 0.41 -15.11 8.86
N LYS A 205 -0.75 -14.80 8.24
CA LYS A 205 -0.97 -15.03 6.80
C LYS A 205 0.02 -14.22 5.95
N LEU A 206 0.21 -12.94 6.28
CA LEU A 206 1.16 -12.08 5.57
C LEU A 206 2.61 -12.56 5.73
N GLU A 207 3.04 -12.95 6.93
CA GLU A 207 4.41 -13.46 7.13
C GLU A 207 4.69 -14.75 6.36
N LYS A 208 3.72 -15.66 6.29
CA LYS A 208 3.90 -17.01 5.74
C LYS A 208 3.71 -17.08 4.23
N ASN A 209 2.68 -16.41 3.71
CA ASN A 209 2.20 -16.61 2.35
C ASN A 209 2.47 -15.40 1.44
N ALA A 210 2.46 -14.17 1.96
CA ALA A 210 2.50 -12.98 1.11
C ALA A 210 3.92 -12.64 0.65
N ALA A 211 4.02 -12.14 -0.58
CA ALA A 211 5.28 -11.70 -1.18
C ALA A 211 5.08 -10.40 -1.97
N PRO A 212 6.16 -9.67 -2.29
CA PRO A 212 7.53 -9.83 -1.77
C PRO A 212 7.64 -9.49 -0.26
N GLN A 213 8.63 -10.06 0.44
CA GLN A 213 8.64 -10.03 1.92
C GLN A 213 8.72 -8.61 2.52
N TYR A 214 9.41 -7.66 1.88
CA TYR A 214 9.48 -6.27 2.36
C TYR A 214 8.11 -5.59 2.40
N LEU A 215 7.16 -6.09 1.61
CA LEU A 215 5.77 -5.64 1.50
C LEU A 215 4.91 -6.13 2.66
N ALA A 216 5.02 -7.43 2.95
CA ALA A 216 4.41 -8.04 4.13
C ALA A 216 4.94 -7.36 5.41
N ASN A 217 6.27 -7.24 5.52
CA ASN A 217 6.92 -6.51 6.61
C ASN A 217 6.40 -5.08 6.76
N ARG A 218 6.22 -4.33 5.65
CA ARG A 218 5.63 -2.98 5.71
C ARG A 218 4.19 -2.96 6.22
N GLY A 219 3.34 -3.90 5.78
CA GLY A 219 1.94 -3.98 6.19
C GLY A 219 1.81 -4.33 7.68
N ILE A 220 2.62 -5.28 8.13
CA ILE A 220 2.69 -5.72 9.53
C ILE A 220 3.24 -4.57 10.42
N ALA A 221 4.22 -3.81 9.95
CA ALA A 221 4.73 -2.62 10.65
C ALA A 221 3.66 -1.52 10.81
N LEU A 222 2.81 -1.32 9.80
CA LEU A 222 1.67 -0.40 9.88
C LEU A 222 0.64 -0.89 10.91
N ALA A 223 0.28 -2.17 10.90
CA ALA A 223 -0.66 -2.72 11.88
C ALA A 223 -0.12 -2.61 13.33
N TYR A 224 1.12 -3.01 13.59
CA TYR A 224 1.71 -2.86 14.92
C TYR A 224 1.86 -1.40 15.38
N ARG A 225 2.07 -0.45 14.45
CA ARG A 225 2.04 1.00 14.76
C ARG A 225 0.66 1.39 15.29
N ASP A 226 -0.40 0.97 14.60
CA ASP A 226 -1.77 1.41 14.89
C ASP A 226 -2.36 0.68 16.11
N LEU A 227 -1.93 -0.56 16.38
CA LEU A 227 -2.10 -1.28 17.65
C LEU A 227 -1.25 -0.73 18.81
N LYS A 228 -0.44 0.32 18.58
CA LYS A 228 0.46 0.97 19.56
C LYS A 228 1.55 0.04 20.13
N GLN A 229 1.84 -1.04 19.42
CA GLN A 229 2.85 -2.06 19.70
C GLN A 229 4.19 -1.68 19.03
N TYR A 230 4.69 -0.49 19.40
CA TYR A 230 5.76 0.19 18.65
C TYR A 230 7.08 -0.60 18.54
N SER A 231 7.43 -1.44 19.52
CA SER A 231 8.65 -2.24 19.46
C SER A 231 8.60 -3.28 18.33
N GLN A 232 7.46 -3.96 18.13
CA GLN A 232 7.28 -4.86 16.99
C GLN A 232 7.20 -4.06 15.69
N ALA A 233 6.48 -2.93 15.67
CA ALA A 233 6.40 -2.06 14.49
C ALA A 233 7.79 -1.61 13.99
N LEU A 234 8.71 -1.28 14.90
CA LEU A 234 10.10 -0.94 14.57
C LEU A 234 10.86 -2.14 14.00
N ASP A 235 10.69 -3.35 14.54
CA ASP A 235 11.35 -4.55 13.98
C ASP A 235 10.91 -4.78 12.53
N TYR A 236 9.60 -4.86 12.25
CA TYR A 236 9.12 -5.07 10.88
C TYR A 236 9.48 -3.90 9.93
N ALA A 237 9.48 -2.65 10.40
CA ALA A 237 9.98 -1.52 9.61
C ALA A 237 11.49 -1.66 9.29
N ASN A 238 12.30 -2.13 10.24
CA ASN A 238 13.71 -2.43 10.02
C ASN A 238 13.91 -3.65 9.09
N ARG A 239 13.08 -4.70 9.20
CA ARG A 239 13.09 -5.86 8.28
C ARG A 239 12.79 -5.42 6.84
N ALA A 240 11.81 -4.51 6.64
CA ALA A 240 11.51 -3.94 5.34
C ALA A 240 12.69 -3.09 4.81
N LEU A 241 13.24 -2.18 5.63
CA LEU A 241 14.39 -1.34 5.25
C LEU A 241 15.63 -2.15 4.87
N LYS A 242 15.94 -3.27 5.56
CA LYS A 242 17.06 -4.16 5.20
C LYS A 242 16.98 -4.68 3.76
N MET A 243 15.77 -4.86 3.23
CA MET A 243 15.53 -5.33 1.86
C MET A 243 15.38 -4.19 0.85
N THR A 244 15.22 -2.94 1.32
CA THR A 244 14.82 -1.79 0.51
C THR A 244 15.41 -0.49 1.08
N THR A 245 16.73 -0.45 1.19
CA THR A 245 17.48 0.51 2.03
C THR A 245 17.08 1.96 1.83
N ASP A 246 16.96 2.42 0.59
CA ASP A 246 16.85 3.86 0.31
C ASP A 246 15.39 4.34 0.15
N ASN A 247 14.42 3.68 0.81
CA ASN A 247 13.00 4.03 0.77
C ASN A 247 12.65 5.24 1.65
N PRO A 248 12.27 6.41 1.08
CA PRO A 248 11.82 7.54 1.90
C PRO A 248 10.56 7.27 2.73
N GLU A 249 9.62 6.47 2.25
CA GLU A 249 8.40 6.09 2.99
C GLU A 249 8.61 5.09 4.12
N LEU A 250 9.60 4.19 4.04
CA LEU A 250 9.92 3.31 5.17
C LEU A 250 10.74 4.06 6.23
N TYR A 251 11.61 4.99 5.83
CA TYR A 251 12.18 5.97 6.76
C TYR A 251 11.08 6.82 7.41
N TYR A 252 10.09 7.28 6.64
CA TYR A 252 8.93 8.01 7.17
C TYR A 252 8.07 7.16 8.13
N LEU A 253 7.77 5.90 7.79
CA LEU A 253 7.06 4.97 8.66
C LEU A 253 7.83 4.73 9.96
N LYS A 254 9.14 4.48 9.88
CA LYS A 254 10.02 4.35 11.04
C LYS A 254 10.04 5.62 11.87
N ALA A 255 10.11 6.80 11.25
CA ALA A 255 10.05 8.09 11.93
C ALA A 255 8.71 8.31 12.68
N GLN A 256 7.58 7.92 12.07
CA GLN A 256 6.28 7.95 12.76
C GLN A 256 6.28 7.03 13.98
N ILE A 257 6.70 5.77 13.83
CA ILE A 257 6.73 4.80 14.93
C ILE A 257 7.67 5.28 16.06
N LEU A 258 8.86 5.79 15.71
CA LEU A 258 9.81 6.37 16.67
C LEU A 258 9.21 7.57 17.41
N ARG A 259 8.51 8.48 16.72
CA ARG A 259 7.85 9.63 17.36
C ARG A 259 6.77 9.19 18.35
N GLU A 260 5.87 8.27 17.96
CA GLU A 260 4.80 7.83 18.86
C GLU A 260 5.33 7.01 20.06
N LYS A 261 6.43 6.26 19.87
CA LYS A 261 7.18 5.61 20.95
C LYS A 261 7.84 6.64 21.89
N ALA A 262 8.54 7.62 21.32
CA ALA A 262 9.19 8.70 22.05
C ALA A 262 8.18 9.51 22.90
N ASN A 263 7.00 9.82 22.34
CA ASN A 263 5.91 10.47 23.06
C ASN A 263 5.39 9.63 24.24
N LYS A 264 5.17 8.31 24.02
CA LYS A 264 4.69 7.37 25.04
C LYS A 264 5.70 7.19 26.19
N GLU A 265 6.99 7.16 25.85
CA GLU A 265 8.09 6.84 26.78
C GLU A 265 8.83 8.10 27.29
N LYS A 266 8.39 9.30 26.90
CA LYS A 266 9.02 10.61 27.19
C LYS A 266 10.52 10.63 26.85
N ASN A 267 10.90 9.96 25.77
CA ASN A 267 12.30 9.70 25.42
C ASN A 267 12.80 10.66 24.33
N SER A 268 13.69 11.59 24.70
CA SER A 268 14.25 12.60 23.81
C SER A 268 15.20 12.02 22.74
N GLN A 269 15.94 10.95 23.04
CA GLN A 269 16.79 10.27 22.05
C GLN A 269 15.95 9.64 20.93
N LEU A 270 14.88 8.91 21.28
CA LEU A 270 13.95 8.35 20.28
C LEU A 270 13.27 9.44 19.44
N MET A 271 13.06 10.64 20.01
CA MET A 271 12.56 11.80 19.26
C MET A 271 13.61 12.35 18.28
N GLN A 272 14.90 12.40 18.68
CA GLN A 272 16.00 12.76 17.78
C GLN A 272 16.16 11.74 16.64
N GLU A 273 16.06 10.44 16.94
CA GLU A 273 16.03 9.38 15.94
C GLU A 273 14.83 9.52 14.99
N ALA A 274 13.64 9.87 15.50
CA ALA A 274 12.47 10.15 14.67
C ALA A 274 12.73 11.32 13.70
N ILE A 275 13.29 12.44 14.18
CA ILE A 275 13.65 13.60 13.36
C ILE A 275 14.65 13.21 12.27
N SER A 276 15.70 12.46 12.62
CA SER A 276 16.70 11.95 11.66
C SER A 276 16.06 11.07 10.57
N ASN A 277 15.13 10.18 10.92
CA ASN A 277 14.43 9.34 9.94
C ASN A 277 13.45 10.18 9.06
N PHE A 278 12.84 11.25 9.59
CA PHE A 278 12.10 12.21 8.76
C PHE A 278 13.01 12.99 7.81
N ASP A 279 14.23 13.36 8.21
CA ASP A 279 15.22 14.00 7.34
C ASP A 279 15.67 13.07 6.22
N THR A 280 16.01 11.81 6.52
CA THR A 280 16.35 10.80 5.50
C THR A 280 15.22 10.62 4.50
N ALA A 281 13.96 10.59 4.95
CA ALA A 281 12.80 10.55 4.07
C ALA A 281 12.68 11.76 3.14
N LEU A 282 13.07 12.95 3.61
CA LEU A 282 13.03 14.20 2.83
C LEU A 282 14.22 14.39 1.87
N THR A 283 15.29 13.59 1.97
CA THR A 283 16.36 13.59 0.95
C THR A 283 15.82 13.30 -0.46
N LYS A 284 14.78 12.46 -0.54
CA LYS A 284 14.10 12.05 -1.78
C LYS A 284 12.76 12.77 -2.00
N ARG A 285 12.60 13.96 -1.42
CA ARG A 285 11.37 14.77 -1.49
C ARG A 285 10.82 14.98 -2.91
N SER A 286 11.69 15.06 -3.93
CA SER A 286 11.31 15.20 -5.35
C SER A 286 10.66 13.95 -5.95
N GLN A 287 10.95 12.77 -5.40
CA GLN A 287 10.41 11.48 -5.84
C GLN A 287 8.99 11.22 -5.30
N LEU A 288 8.57 11.94 -4.26
CA LEU A 288 7.31 11.74 -3.53
C LEU A 288 6.13 12.56 -4.07
N PRO A 289 4.88 12.09 -3.90
CA PRO A 289 3.69 12.90 -4.17
C PRO A 289 3.67 14.17 -3.30
N ARG A 290 3.31 15.30 -3.91
CA ARG A 290 3.42 16.65 -3.30
C ARG A 290 2.71 16.78 -1.95
N ASP A 291 1.58 16.09 -1.76
CA ASP A 291 0.83 16.10 -0.50
C ASP A 291 1.49 15.22 0.59
N LEU A 292 2.14 14.10 0.21
CA LEU A 292 2.92 13.26 1.13
C LEU A 292 4.18 13.98 1.57
N ALA A 293 4.95 14.57 0.65
CA ALA A 293 6.10 15.41 0.98
C ALA A 293 5.74 16.52 1.99
N ARG A 294 4.64 17.25 1.75
CA ARG A 294 4.10 18.24 2.69
C ARG A 294 3.61 17.64 4.01
N GLN A 295 3.30 16.34 4.10
CA GLN A 295 2.96 15.68 5.36
C GLN A 295 4.20 15.32 6.17
N ILE A 296 5.23 14.76 5.54
CA ILE A 296 6.51 14.45 6.18
C ILE A 296 7.12 15.74 6.77
N GLU A 297 7.11 16.84 6.03
CA GLU A 297 7.52 18.18 6.52
C GLU A 297 6.76 18.61 7.80
N ARG A 298 5.43 18.48 7.83
CA ARG A 298 4.61 18.85 9.00
C ARG A 298 4.88 17.94 10.20
N GLU A 299 5.00 16.64 9.95
CA GLU A 299 5.21 15.63 10.98
C GLU A 299 6.62 15.69 11.58
N ARG A 300 7.62 16.10 10.79
CA ARG A 300 8.96 16.47 11.25
C ARG A 300 8.94 17.73 12.13
N ARG A 301 8.28 18.82 11.70
CA ARG A 301 8.21 20.05 12.49
C ARG A 301 7.61 19.79 13.87
N LYS A 302 6.52 19.02 13.95
CA LYS A 302 5.94 18.57 15.21
C LYS A 302 6.89 17.76 16.09
N ALA A 303 7.73 16.88 15.52
CA ALA A 303 8.74 16.16 16.30
C ALA A 303 9.81 17.11 16.89
N VAL A 304 10.26 18.11 16.12
CA VAL A 304 11.18 19.16 16.61
C VAL A 304 10.54 20.04 17.67
N GLU A 305 9.26 20.39 17.52
CA GLU A 305 8.47 21.12 18.52
C GLU A 305 8.36 20.31 19.82
N SER A 306 7.97 19.04 19.74
CA SER A 306 7.89 18.14 20.89
C SER A 306 9.22 17.96 21.63
N LEU A 307 10.33 17.82 20.90
CA LEU A 307 11.68 17.73 21.48
C LEU A 307 12.05 19.00 22.27
N LYS A 308 11.68 20.18 21.76
CA LYS A 308 11.93 21.47 22.44
C LYS A 308 11.03 21.74 23.64
N SER A 309 9.85 21.11 23.71
CA SER A 309 8.92 21.23 24.84
C SER A 309 9.11 20.16 25.93
N GLY A 310 10.03 19.22 25.71
CA GLY A 310 10.25 18.04 26.56
C GLY A 310 11.64 17.96 27.19
N GLY A 311 12.40 19.05 27.18
CA GLY A 311 13.69 19.24 27.86
C GLY A 311 13.70 20.57 28.59
#